data_AF-A0A1G6YK49-F1
#
_entry.id   AF-A0A1G6YK49-F1
#
_cell.length_a   1.000
_cell.length_b   1.000
_cell.length_c   1.000
_cell.angle_alpha   90.00
_cell.angle_beta   90.00
_cell.angle_gamma   90.00
#
_symmetry.space_group_name_H-M   'P 1'
#
loop_
_entity.id
_entity.type
_entity.pdbx_description
1 polymer ?
#
loop_
_entity_poly.entity_id
_entity_poly.type
_entity_poly.pdbx_seq_one_letter_code
_entity_poly.pdbx_strand_id
1 'polypeptide(L)'
;MVTLILSIFVILIITMIIASNYYFTLTKKIMKRYDKAPYLLILFYNPSYHITFYADYKNDLNPKEINAFKYYFILYIVTIVLFIALLIIGNTLIYLNKN
;
A
#
# COMPACT_ATOMS: atom_id res chain seq x y z
N MET A 1 -6.10 25.48 12.65
CA MET A 1 -5.47 25.11 11.36
C MET A 1 -4.68 23.80 11.48
N VAL A 2 -3.72 23.70 12.41
CA VAL A 2 -2.94 22.47 12.64
C VAL A 2 -3.83 21.26 12.99
N THR A 3 -4.79 21.43 13.91
CA THR A 3 -5.76 20.37 14.27
C THR A 3 -6.58 19.88 13.08
N LEU A 4 -7.06 20.79 12.22
CA LEU A 4 -7.80 20.43 11.00
C LEU A 4 -6.93 19.63 10.02
N ILE A 5 -5.67 20.05 9.82
CA ILE A 5 -4.71 19.34 8.97
C ILE A 5 -4.49 17.92 9.52
N LEU A 6 -4.24 17.78 10.83
CA LEU A 6 -4.04 16.48 11.47
C LEU A 6 -5.27 15.57 11.33
N SER A 7 -6.49 16.10 11.50
CA SER A 7 -7.72 15.32 11.33
C SER A 7 -7.89 14.80 9.90
N ILE A 8 -7.58 15.61 8.88
CA ILE A 8 -7.61 15.18 7.47
C ILE A 8 -6.60 14.05 7.24
N PHE A 9 -5.40 14.16 7.79
CA PHE A 9 -4.38 13.12 7.70
C PHE A 9 -4.83 11.80 8.35
N VAL A 10 -5.47 11.85 9.52
CA VAL A 10 -6.00 10.65 10.19
C VAL A 10 -7.04 9.95 9.31
N ILE A 11 -7.97 10.69 8.72
CA ILE A 11 -8.99 10.13 7.82
C ILE A 11 -8.35 9.51 6.58
N LEU A 12 -7.36 10.17 5.98
CA LEU A 12 -6.59 9.65 4.85
C LEU A 12 -5.87 8.35 5.21
N ILE A 13 -5.21 8.30 6.37
CA ILE A 13 -4.51 7.10 6.85
C ILE A 13 -5.49 5.93 7.02
N ILE A 14 -6.62 6.15 7.70
CA ILE A 14 -7.63 5.10 7.91
C ILE A 14 -8.15 4.58 6.57
N THR A 15 -8.48 5.48 5.65
CA THR A 15 -8.96 5.13 4.30
C THR A 15 -7.92 4.30 3.54
N MET A 16 -6.63 4.68 3.64
CA MET A 16 -5.54 3.95 3.02
C MET A 16 -5.30 2.58 3.63
N ILE A 17 -5.42 2.43 4.96
CA ILE A 17 -5.31 1.13 5.64
C ILE A 17 -6.42 0.20 5.16
N ILE A 18 -7.66 0.69 5.05
CA ILE A 18 -8.79 -0.09 4.58
C ILE A 18 -8.56 -0.52 3.12
N ALA A 19 -8.23 0.42 2.24
CA ALA A 19 -7.98 0.14 0.82
C ALA A 19 -6.81 -0.84 0.64
N SER A 20 -5.72 -0.63 1.37
CA SER A 20 -4.52 -1.50 1.31
C SER A 20 -4.85 -2.92 1.75
N ASN A 21 -5.58 -3.10 2.85
CA ASN A 21 -6.01 -4.42 3.31
C ASN A 21 -6.95 -5.11 2.31
N TYR A 22 -7.86 -4.36 1.69
CA TYR A 22 -8.76 -4.88 0.68
C TYR A 22 -7.99 -5.43 -0.53
N TYR A 23 -7.15 -4.60 -1.15
CA TYR A 23 -6.40 -4.99 -2.35
C TYR A 23 -5.31 -6.03 -2.03
N PHE A 24 -4.71 -5.98 -0.84
CA PHE A 24 -3.82 -7.03 -0.36
C PHE A 24 -4.52 -8.38 -0.28
N THR A 25 -5.71 -8.42 0.34
CA THR A 25 -6.48 -9.67 0.48
C THR A 25 -6.88 -10.22 -0.89
N LEU A 26 -7.27 -9.33 -1.80
CA LEU A 26 -7.68 -9.71 -3.15
C LEU A 26 -6.51 -10.28 -3.96
N THR A 27 -5.38 -9.58 -4.01
CA THR A 27 -4.17 -10.04 -4.71
C THR A 27 -3.62 -11.33 -4.10
N LYS A 28 -3.61 -11.44 -2.77
CA LYS A 28 -3.29 -12.69 -2.06
C LYS A 28 -4.15 -13.88 -2.49
N LYS A 29 -5.47 -13.69 -2.64
CA LYS A 29 -6.36 -14.76 -3.13
C LYS A 29 -6.03 -15.16 -4.57
N ILE A 30 -5.74 -14.19 -5.43
CA ILE A 30 -5.34 -14.45 -6.82
C ILE A 30 -4.04 -15.24 -6.85
N MET A 31 -3.01 -14.79 -6.13
CA MET A 31 -1.70 -15.45 -6.07
C MET A 31 -1.79 -16.90 -5.61
N LYS A 32 -2.61 -17.17 -4.59
CA LYS A 32 -2.86 -18.54 -4.09
C LYS A 32 -3.44 -19.52 -5.13
N ARG A 33 -4.05 -19.03 -6.21
CA ARG A 33 -4.57 -19.90 -7.27
C ARG A 33 -3.47 -20.42 -8.21
N TYR A 34 -2.38 -19.68 -8.34
CA TYR A 34 -1.27 -20.00 -9.25
C TYR A 34 -0.08 -20.58 -8.49
N ASP A 35 0.17 -20.09 -7.27
CA ASP A 35 1.39 -20.40 -6.55
C ASP A 35 1.18 -21.48 -5.49
N LYS A 36 1.96 -22.55 -5.57
CA LYS A 36 2.09 -23.58 -4.52
C LYS A 36 3.17 -23.22 -3.48
N ALA A 37 3.70 -21.99 -3.54
CA ALA A 37 4.76 -21.52 -2.66
C ALA A 37 4.44 -21.79 -1.17
N PRO A 38 5.42 -22.30 -0.39
CA PRO A 38 5.21 -22.60 1.02
C PRO A 38 4.77 -21.35 1.79
N TYR A 39 3.80 -21.55 2.68
CA TYR A 39 3.09 -20.55 3.50
C TYR A 39 3.98 -19.52 4.24
N LEU A 40 5.30 -19.76 4.33
CA LEU A 40 6.29 -18.90 4.97
C LEU A 40 6.76 -17.72 4.11
N LEU A 41 6.82 -17.84 2.77
CA LEU A 41 7.12 -16.68 1.89
C LEU A 41 5.91 -15.73 1.78
N ILE A 42 4.72 -16.33 1.86
CA ILE A 42 3.42 -15.68 2.05
C ILE A 42 3.40 -14.90 3.38
N LEU A 43 4.07 -15.32 4.45
CA LEU A 43 4.09 -14.54 5.70
C LEU A 43 4.83 -13.20 5.57
N PHE A 44 5.71 -13.05 4.57
CA PHE A 44 6.45 -11.81 4.36
C PHE A 44 5.88 -10.89 3.28
N TYR A 45 4.92 -11.34 2.44
CA TYR A 45 4.12 -10.61 1.43
C TYR A 45 4.61 -9.20 1.04
N ASN A 46 5.90 -9.09 0.76
CA ASN A 46 6.56 -7.82 0.50
C ASN A 46 5.97 -7.28 -0.82
N PRO A 47 5.82 -5.96 -0.98
CA PRO A 47 5.46 -5.36 -2.27
C PRO A 47 6.24 -5.98 -3.45
N SER A 48 7.52 -6.30 -3.23
CA SER A 48 8.41 -6.94 -4.21
C SER A 48 7.91 -8.30 -4.71
N TYR A 49 7.31 -9.12 -3.84
CA TYR A 49 6.77 -10.42 -4.23
C TYR A 49 5.49 -10.28 -5.05
N HIS A 50 4.62 -9.32 -4.72
CA HIS A 50 3.44 -9.02 -5.54
C HIS A 50 3.83 -8.49 -6.92
N ILE A 51 4.91 -7.69 -7.00
CA ILE A 51 5.45 -7.18 -8.27
C ILE A 51 6.00 -8.33 -9.11
N THR A 52 6.81 -9.22 -8.52
CA THR A 52 7.41 -10.36 -9.22
C THR A 52 6.32 -11.31 -9.73
N PHE A 53 5.37 -11.68 -8.87
CA PHE A 53 4.22 -12.49 -9.27
C PHE A 53 3.42 -11.86 -10.40
N TYR A 54 3.13 -10.56 -10.31
CA TYR A 54 2.40 -9.87 -11.37
C TYR A 54 3.18 -9.90 -12.69
N ALA A 55 4.50 -9.69 -12.66
CA ALA A 55 5.33 -9.75 -13.86
C ALA A 55 5.31 -11.13 -14.52
N ASP A 56 5.35 -12.20 -13.72
CA ASP A 56 5.40 -13.58 -14.19
C ASP A 56 4.05 -14.06 -14.76
N TYR A 57 2.94 -13.69 -14.11
CA TYR A 57 1.60 -14.21 -14.45
C TYR A 57 0.68 -13.20 -15.16
N LYS A 58 1.13 -11.98 -15.49
CA LYS A 58 0.27 -10.90 -16.05
C LYS A 58 -0.59 -11.32 -17.25
N ASN A 59 -0.09 -12.24 -18.08
CA ASN A 59 -0.78 -12.69 -19.30
C ASN A 59 -1.92 -13.67 -18.99
N ASP A 60 -1.88 -14.33 -17.83
CA ASP A 60 -2.87 -15.31 -17.38
C ASP A 60 -3.94 -14.69 -16.47
N LEU A 61 -3.78 -13.41 -16.12
CA LEU A 61 -4.72 -12.67 -15.28
C LEU A 61 -5.82 -12.05 -16.14
N ASN A 62 -7.05 -12.12 -15.63
CA ASN A 62 -8.14 -11.38 -16.27
C ASN A 62 -8.03 -9.86 -15.97
N PRO A 63 -8.75 -9.00 -16.72
CA PRO A 63 -8.66 -7.54 -16.54
C PRO A 63 -8.97 -7.05 -15.12
N LYS A 64 -9.88 -7.72 -14.39
CA LYS A 64 -10.22 -7.34 -13.01
C LYS A 64 -9.07 -7.63 -12.05
N GLU A 65 -8.39 -8.74 -12.25
CA GLU A 65 -7.24 -9.18 -11.44
C GLU A 65 -6.03 -8.28 -11.70
N ILE A 66 -5.77 -7.95 -12.96
CA ILE A 66 -4.75 -6.97 -13.34
C ILE A 66 -4.98 -5.65 -12.62
N ASN A 67 -6.22 -5.15 -12.61
CA ASN A 67 -6.55 -3.90 -11.93
C ASN A 67 -6.34 -4.01 -10.41
N ALA A 68 -6.65 -5.15 -9.79
CA ALA A 68 -6.38 -5.36 -8.37
C ALA A 68 -4.90 -5.19 -8.01
N PHE A 69 -3.99 -5.76 -8.80
CA PHE A 69 -2.54 -5.58 -8.62
C PHE A 69 -2.12 -4.12 -8.87
N LYS A 70 -2.63 -3.49 -9.92
CA LYS A 70 -2.33 -2.07 -10.20
C LYS A 70 -2.74 -1.15 -9.05
N TYR A 71 -3.96 -1.29 -8.54
CA TYR A 71 -4.43 -0.49 -7.41
C TYR A 71 -3.61 -0.76 -6.16
N TYR A 72 -3.23 -2.01 -5.92
CA TYR A 72 -2.35 -2.34 -4.81
C TYR A 72 -0.97 -1.66 -4.91
N PHE A 73 -0.36 -1.64 -6.10
CA PHE A 73 0.90 -0.93 -6.33
C PHE A 73 0.76 0.59 -6.19
N ILE A 74 -0.34 1.17 -6.67
CA ILE A 74 -0.64 2.59 -6.49
C ILE A 74 -0.75 2.92 -5.00
N LEU A 75 -1.45 2.10 -4.21
CA LEU A 75 -1.60 2.31 -2.77
C LEU A 75 -0.25 2.27 -2.03
N TYR A 76 0.67 1.40 -2.46
CA TYR A 76 2.03 1.40 -1.92
C TYR A 76 2.77 2.71 -2.19
N ILE A 77 2.75 3.20 -3.43
CA ILE A 77 3.40 4.46 -3.80
C ILE A 77 2.80 5.63 -3.03
N VAL A 78 1.46 5.70 -2.97
CA VAL A 78 0.75 6.76 -2.25
C VAL A 78 1.09 6.73 -0.75
N THR A 79 1.20 5.55 -0.15
CA THR A 79 1.58 5.41 1.26
C THR A 79 2.99 5.91 1.52
N ILE A 80 3.95 5.61 0.64
CA ILE A 80 5.33 6.11 0.74
C ILE A 80 5.35 7.65 0.64
N VAL A 81 4.64 8.21 -0.34
CA VAL A 81 4.58 9.68 -0.53
C VAL A 81 3.94 10.37 0.69
N LEU A 82 2.85 9.82 1.22
CA LEU A 82 2.20 10.35 2.43
C LEU A 82 3.12 10.27 3.65
N PHE A 83 3.88 9.18 3.80
CA PHE A 83 4.84 9.04 4.88
C PHE A 83 5.96 10.09 4.81
N ILE A 84 6.51 10.33 3.62
CA ILE A 84 7.51 11.40 3.39
C ILE A 84 6.91 12.77 3.72
N ALA A 85 5.69 13.05 3.25
CA ALA A 85 5.01 14.32 3.54
C ALA A 85 4.81 14.53 5.05
N LEU A 86 4.40 13.49 5.79
CA LEU A 86 4.25 13.53 7.24
C LEU A 86 5.57 13.83 7.96
N LEU A 87 6.68 13.22 7.52
CA LEU A 87 8.00 13.50 8.07
C LEU A 87 8.42 14.97 7.87
N ILE A 88 8.19 15.51 6.67
CA ILE A 88 8.51 16.90 6.35
C ILE A 88 7.66 17.85 7.21
N ILE A 89 6.35 17.62 7.30
CA ILE A 89 5.44 18.43 8.10
C ILE A 89 5.83 18.37 9.59
N GLY A 90 6.07 17.16 10.11
CA GLY A 90 6.47 16.95 11.50
C GLY A 90 7.76 17.70 11.86
N ASN A 91 8.80 17.57 11.04
CA ASN A 91 10.06 18.28 11.23
C ASN A 91 9.89 19.80 11.16
N THR A 92 9.06 20.29 10.24
CA THR A 92 8.77 21.72 10.10
C THR A 92 8.06 22.27 11.34
N LEU A 93 7.08 21.54 11.88
CA LEU A 93 6.38 21.92 13.11
C LEU A 93 7.31 21.92 14.33
N ILE A 94 8.20 20.92 14.44
CA ILE A 94 9.21 20.87 15.52
C ILE A 94 10.17 22.06 15.43
N TYR A 95 10.63 22.40 14.23
CA TYR A 95 11.51 23.55 14.00
C TYR A 95 10.83 24.87 14.39
N LEU A 96 9.58 25.07 13.97
CA LEU A 96 8.80 26.28 14.28
C LEU A 96 8.46 26.42 15.76
N ASN A 97 8.37 25.32 16.51
CA ASN A 97 8.06 25.35 17.96
C ASN A 97 9.30 25.44 18.85
N LYS A 98 10.51 25.34 18.28
CA LYS A 98 11.79 25.52 18.99
C LYS A 98 12.30 26.96 18.93
N ASN A 99 11.80 27.77 18.00
CA ASN A 99 12.04 29.20 17.86
C ASN A 99 10.85 30.00 18.37
#